data_AF-A0A2V8IQA8-F1
#
_entry.id   AF-A0A2V8IQA8-F1
#
_cell.length_a   1.000
_cell.length_b   1.000
_cell.length_c   1.000
_cell.angle_alpha   90.00
_cell.angle_beta   90.00
_cell.angle_gamma   90.00
#
_symmetry.space_group_name_H-M   'P 1'
#
loop_
_entity.id
_entity.type
_entity.pdbx_description
1 polymer ?
#
loop_
_entity_poly.entity_id
_entity_poly.type
_entity_poly.pdbx_seq_one_letter_code
_entity_poly.pdbx_strand_id
1 'polypeptide(L)'
;MLLCLDREQRLIYILGDIFGVTDLVGAELLEISRENFRQKLARARHDLHNFLHDKCGLVNEANPCRCAKKTQGFMKAGFVDPQNLLFAREHVTRVRDVAEKKCEDLDALDEAYAELHRDHPFQEPADFVTSLRTLINGTAFKSTLELE
;
A
#
# COMPACT_ATOMS: atom_id res chain seq x y z
N MET A 1 10.98 -15.29 5.31
CA MET A 1 11.08 -16.77 5.20
C MET A 1 10.47 -17.23 3.88
N LEU A 2 10.83 -16.59 2.77
CA LEU A 2 10.27 -16.87 1.44
C LEU A 2 11.17 -17.78 0.60
N LEU A 3 12.20 -18.36 1.24
CA LEU A 3 13.20 -19.19 0.59
C LEU A 3 12.69 -20.60 0.29
N CYS A 4 11.55 -21.00 0.89
CA CYS A 4 10.85 -22.24 0.54
C CYS A 4 10.10 -22.14 -0.80
N LEU A 5 9.85 -20.92 -1.29
CA LEU A 5 9.25 -20.65 -2.58
C LEU A 5 10.33 -20.56 -3.65
N ASP A 6 9.99 -20.99 -4.87
CA ASP A 6 10.84 -20.73 -6.04
C ASP A 6 10.91 -19.22 -6.35
N ARG A 7 11.78 -18.83 -7.28
CA ARG A 7 11.99 -17.41 -7.60
C ARG A 7 10.73 -16.72 -8.10
N GLU A 8 9.94 -17.39 -8.93
CA GLU A 8 8.74 -16.83 -9.54
C GLU A 8 7.63 -16.68 -8.49
N GLN A 9 7.36 -17.75 -7.75
CA GLN A 9 6.42 -17.75 -6.63
C GLN A 9 6.76 -16.67 -5.60
N ARG A 10 8.06 -16.50 -5.29
CA ARG A 10 8.51 -15.47 -4.35
C ARG A 10 8.22 -14.07 -4.87
N LEU A 11 8.47 -13.79 -6.14
CA LEU A 11 8.19 -12.49 -6.74
C LEU A 11 6.69 -12.19 -6.72
N ILE A 12 5.87 -13.16 -7.14
CA ILE A 12 4.40 -13.04 -7.15
C ILE A 12 3.87 -12.83 -5.73
N TYR A 13 4.38 -13.58 -4.75
CA TYR A 13 3.99 -13.42 -3.34
C TYR A 13 4.36 -12.05 -2.78
N ILE A 14 5.56 -11.54 -3.07
CA ILE A 14 5.97 -10.20 -2.63
C ILE A 14 5.04 -9.13 -3.21
N LEU A 15 4.76 -9.19 -4.52
CA LEU A 15 3.87 -8.23 -5.17
C LEU A 15 2.45 -8.31 -4.63
N GLY A 16 1.86 -9.50 -4.57
CA GLY A 16 0.46 -9.67 -4.22
C GLY A 16 0.15 -9.60 -2.72
N ASP A 17 1.01 -10.14 -1.86
CA ASP A 17 0.72 -10.32 -0.42
C ASP A 17 1.43 -9.28 0.46
N ILE A 18 2.63 -8.82 0.06
CA ILE A 18 3.40 -7.84 0.84
C ILE A 18 3.12 -6.41 0.36
N PHE A 19 3.11 -6.19 -0.95
CA PHE A 19 2.83 -4.87 -1.53
C PHE A 19 1.36 -4.63 -1.88
N GLY A 20 0.50 -5.65 -1.77
CA GLY A 20 -0.94 -5.52 -2.03
C GLY A 20 -1.27 -5.19 -3.49
N VAL A 21 -0.39 -5.53 -4.44
CA VAL A 21 -0.60 -5.30 -5.88
C VAL A 21 -1.77 -6.15 -6.37
N THR A 22 -2.66 -5.52 -7.16
CA THR A 22 -3.82 -6.20 -7.75
C THR A 22 -3.42 -7.18 -8.85
N ASP A 23 -4.32 -8.12 -9.18
CA ASP A 23 -4.08 -9.08 -10.26
C ASP A 23 -3.93 -8.41 -11.64
N LEU A 24 -4.53 -7.25 -11.85
CA LEU A 24 -4.39 -6.45 -13.07
C LEU A 24 -2.96 -5.95 -13.22
N VAL A 25 -2.48 -5.21 -12.22
CA VAL A 25 -1.14 -4.59 -12.24
C VAL A 25 -0.04 -5.65 -12.16
N GLY A 26 -0.21 -6.66 -11.32
CA GLY A 26 0.76 -7.74 -11.15
C GLY A 26 0.91 -8.60 -12.40
N ALA A 27 -0.18 -8.83 -13.14
CA ALA A 27 -0.15 -9.57 -14.38
C ALA A 27 0.51 -8.77 -15.52
N GLU A 28 0.22 -7.47 -15.60
CA GLU A 28 0.89 -6.56 -16.55
C GLU A 28 2.40 -6.49 -16.31
N LEU A 29 2.82 -6.28 -15.05
CA LEU A 29 4.23 -6.19 -14.66
C LEU A 29 5.03 -7.45 -15.02
N LEU A 30 4.40 -8.62 -14.91
CA LEU A 30 5.03 -9.91 -15.14
C LEU A 30 4.76 -10.47 -16.54
N GLU A 31 4.07 -9.72 -17.40
CA GLU A 31 3.70 -10.13 -18.76
C GLU A 31 2.97 -11.50 -18.81
N ILE A 32 2.08 -11.74 -17.84
CA ILE A 32 1.24 -12.95 -17.77
C ILE A 32 -0.26 -12.59 -17.79
N SER A 33 -1.13 -13.58 -17.92
CA SER A 33 -2.57 -13.34 -17.76
C SER A 33 -2.93 -13.09 -16.30
N ARG A 34 -3.99 -12.30 -16.07
CA ARG A 34 -4.56 -12.05 -14.73
C ARG A 34 -4.90 -13.34 -13.98
N GLU A 35 -5.46 -14.31 -14.70
CA GLU A 35 -5.79 -15.61 -14.13
C GLU A 35 -4.53 -16.36 -13.69
N ASN A 36 -3.47 -16.34 -14.50
CA ASN A 36 -2.22 -17.00 -14.16
C ASN A 36 -1.58 -16.36 -12.91
N PHE A 37 -1.60 -15.02 -12.81
CA PHE A 37 -1.13 -14.31 -11.62
C PHE A 37 -1.88 -14.76 -10.36
N ARG A 38 -3.23 -14.75 -10.39
CA ARG A 38 -4.06 -15.20 -9.25
C ARG A 38 -3.77 -16.64 -8.84
N GLN A 39 -3.67 -17.54 -9.81
CA GLN A 39 -3.42 -18.96 -9.55
C GLN A 39 -2.02 -19.21 -8.99
N LYS A 40 -1.00 -18.49 -9.48
CA LYS A 40 0.37 -18.58 -8.94
C LYS A 40 0.45 -17.99 -7.53
N LEU A 41 -0.21 -16.87 -7.27
CA LEU A 41 -0.27 -16.27 -5.93
C LEU A 41 -0.96 -17.19 -4.92
N ALA A 42 -2.08 -17.81 -5.28
CA ALA A 42 -2.77 -18.78 -4.44
C ALA A 42 -1.88 -19.98 -4.08
N ARG A 43 -1.14 -20.52 -5.06
CA ARG A 43 -0.17 -21.60 -4.85
C ARG A 43 0.98 -21.17 -3.94
N ALA A 44 1.58 -20.00 -4.18
CA ALA A 44 2.65 -19.48 -3.34
C ALA A 44 2.21 -19.29 -1.87
N ARG A 45 0.97 -18.82 -1.64
CA ARG A 45 0.38 -18.73 -0.29
C ARG A 45 0.25 -20.11 0.35
N HIS A 46 -0.28 -21.09 -0.39
CA HIS A 46 -0.46 -22.45 0.10
C HIS A 46 0.87 -23.10 0.48
N ASP A 47 1.88 -23.01 -0.39
CA ASP A 47 3.20 -23.60 -0.16
C ASP A 47 3.91 -22.97 1.05
N LEU A 48 3.82 -21.64 1.19
CA LEU A 48 4.37 -20.95 2.36
C LEU A 48 3.63 -21.33 3.65
N HIS A 49 2.30 -21.41 3.60
CA HIS A 49 1.48 -21.81 4.74
C HIS A 49 1.83 -23.23 5.21
N ASN A 50 1.90 -24.20 4.30
CA ASN A 50 2.26 -25.58 4.62
C ASN A 50 3.67 -25.65 5.22
N PHE A 51 4.64 -24.96 4.60
CA PHE A 51 6.00 -24.92 5.14
C PHE A 51 6.04 -24.33 6.56
N LEU A 52 5.32 -23.24 6.82
CA LEU A 52 5.22 -22.64 8.15
C LEU A 52 4.62 -23.62 9.16
N HIS A 53 3.49 -24.24 8.82
CA HIS A 53 2.74 -25.12 9.71
C HIS A 53 3.53 -26.39 10.07
N ASP A 54 4.37 -26.90 9.16
CA ASP A 54 5.12 -28.13 9.35
C ASP A 54 6.52 -27.93 9.93
N LYS A 55 7.08 -26.71 9.81
CA LYS A 55 8.50 -26.47 10.16
C LYS A 55 8.70 -25.38 11.20
N CYS A 56 7.84 -24.36 11.28
CA CYS A 56 8.12 -23.18 12.09
C CYS A 56 7.66 -23.36 13.54
N GLY A 57 8.61 -23.29 14.48
CA GLY A 57 8.32 -23.34 15.92
C GLY A 57 7.55 -22.14 16.48
N LEU A 58 7.50 -21.02 15.75
CA LEU A 58 6.66 -19.87 16.12
C LEU A 58 5.19 -20.06 15.75
N VAL A 59 4.91 -20.89 14.75
CA VAL A 59 3.54 -21.18 14.29
C VAL A 59 2.98 -22.39 15.02
N ASN A 60 3.81 -23.42 15.21
CA ASN A 60 3.46 -24.60 15.99
C ASN A 60 4.68 -25.02 16.83
N GLU A 61 4.55 -24.95 18.14
CA GLU A 61 5.65 -25.20 19.10
C GLU A 61 6.23 -26.62 18.99
N ALA A 62 5.44 -27.60 18.52
CA ALA A 62 5.88 -28.98 18.30
C ALA A 62 6.91 -29.10 17.16
N ASN A 63 6.96 -28.12 16.25
CA ASN A 63 7.92 -28.13 15.14
C ASN A 63 9.35 -27.89 15.62
N PRO A 64 10.39 -28.35 14.91
CA PRO A 64 11.78 -28.30 15.39
C PRO A 64 12.48 -26.94 15.21
N CYS A 65 12.00 -26.06 14.32
CA CYS A 65 12.70 -24.80 14.04
C CYS A 65 12.66 -23.87 15.26
N ARG A 66 13.81 -23.25 15.59
CA ARG A 66 13.92 -22.24 16.65
C ARG A 66 14.69 -21.04 16.12
N CYS A 67 14.08 -19.85 16.18
CA CYS A 67 14.71 -18.62 15.69
C CYS A 67 16.05 -18.35 16.36
N ALA A 68 16.16 -18.57 17.68
CA ALA A 68 17.42 -18.42 18.41
C ALA A 68 18.56 -19.29 17.84
N LYS A 69 18.27 -20.57 17.51
CA LYS A 69 19.26 -21.47 16.88
C LYS A 69 19.67 -20.98 15.48
N LYS A 70 18.71 -20.47 14.70
CA LYS A 70 18.97 -19.93 13.36
C LYS A 70 19.83 -18.66 13.42
N THR A 71 19.51 -17.73 14.33
CA THR A 71 20.27 -16.50 14.53
C THR A 71 21.70 -16.79 14.98
N GLN A 72 21.94 -17.82 15.80
CA GLN A 72 23.30 -18.27 16.12
C GLN A 72 24.13 -18.63 14.89
N GLY A 73 23.53 -19.30 13.90
CA GLY A 73 24.19 -19.57 12.62
C GLY A 73 24.54 -18.29 11.87
N PHE A 74 23.63 -17.31 11.84
CA PHE A 74 23.87 -16.02 11.21
C PHE A 74 24.94 -15.19 11.91
N MET A 75 25.01 -15.24 13.24
CA MET A 75 26.09 -14.60 14.01
C MET A 75 27.45 -15.23 13.67
N LYS A 76 27.54 -16.56 13.63
CA LYS A 76 28.77 -17.28 13.25
C LYS A 76 29.22 -16.95 11.81
N ALA A 77 28.27 -16.74 10.91
CA ALA A 77 28.52 -16.36 9.52
C ALA A 77 28.78 -14.85 9.33
N GLY A 78 28.71 -14.03 10.38
CA GLY A 78 28.93 -12.58 10.31
C GLY A 78 27.76 -11.77 9.74
N PHE A 79 26.59 -12.38 9.50
CA PHE A 79 25.41 -11.65 9.02
C PHE A 79 24.68 -10.87 10.11
N VAL A 80 24.88 -11.22 11.38
CA VAL A 80 24.30 -10.55 12.55
C VAL A 80 25.42 -10.25 13.53
N ASP A 81 25.59 -8.97 13.88
CA ASP A 81 26.47 -8.54 14.96
C ASP A 81 25.67 -8.39 16.26
N PRO A 82 25.88 -9.26 17.27
CA PRO A 82 25.16 -9.16 18.53
C PRO A 82 25.52 -7.91 19.35
N GLN A 83 26.67 -7.28 19.09
CA GLN A 83 27.10 -6.05 19.77
C GLN A 83 26.56 -4.78 19.08
N ASN A 84 26.05 -4.90 17.85
CA ASN A 84 25.56 -3.77 17.06
C ASN A 84 24.30 -4.16 16.26
N LEU A 85 23.17 -4.29 16.95
CA LEU A 85 21.89 -4.63 16.34
C LEU A 85 21.30 -3.42 15.59
N LEU A 86 21.36 -3.43 14.26
CA LEU A 86 20.89 -2.30 13.42
C LEU A 86 19.38 -2.02 13.54
N PHE A 87 18.56 -3.07 13.62
CA PHE A 87 17.10 -3.00 13.54
C PHE A 87 16.37 -3.40 14.83
N ALA A 88 17.09 -3.74 15.88
CA ALA A 88 16.53 -4.11 17.19
C ALA A 88 16.95 -3.11 18.27
N ARG A 89 16.81 -1.82 17.93
CA ARG A 89 17.00 -0.73 18.90
C ARG A 89 15.88 -0.74 19.94
N GLU A 90 16.11 -0.07 21.06
CA GLU A 90 15.06 0.17 22.05
C GLU A 90 13.84 0.78 21.37
N HIS A 91 12.68 0.19 21.63
CA HIS A 91 11.40 0.70 21.17
C HIS A 91 10.64 1.23 22.37
N VAL A 92 9.96 2.37 22.18
CA VAL A 92 9.19 3.01 23.25
C VAL A 92 7.90 2.25 23.53
N THR A 93 7.27 1.66 22.50
CA THR A 93 6.02 0.90 22.64
C THR A 93 5.83 -0.11 21.52
N ARG A 94 5.00 -1.13 21.70
CA ARG A 94 4.72 -2.11 20.63
C ARG A 94 3.68 -1.56 19.68
N VAL A 95 3.83 -1.84 18.38
CA VAL A 95 2.87 -1.40 17.34
C VAL A 95 1.43 -1.79 17.68
N ARG A 96 1.21 -3.03 18.13
CA ARG A 96 -0.12 -3.52 18.50
C ARG A 96 -0.78 -2.71 19.63
N ASP A 97 0.02 -2.09 20.49
CA ASP A 97 -0.47 -1.33 21.65
C ASP A 97 -0.84 0.12 21.26
N VAL A 98 -0.50 0.56 20.04
CA VAL A 98 -0.84 1.91 19.51
C VAL A 98 -1.62 1.91 18.21
N ALA A 99 -1.65 0.80 17.48
CA ALA A 99 -2.21 0.76 16.13
C ALA A 99 -3.67 1.20 16.08
N GLU A 100 -4.50 0.73 17.03
CA GLU A 100 -5.92 1.07 17.11
C GLU A 100 -6.11 2.58 17.33
N LYS A 101 -5.52 3.14 18.39
CA LYS A 101 -5.59 4.57 18.67
C LYS A 101 -5.07 5.41 17.50
N LYS A 102 -3.97 5.00 16.86
CA LYS A 102 -3.39 5.72 15.73
C LYS A 102 -4.28 5.66 14.49
N CYS A 103 -5.00 4.56 14.27
CA CYS A 103 -6.00 4.47 13.22
C CYS A 103 -7.15 5.44 13.50
N GLU A 104 -7.70 5.43 14.71
CA GLU A 104 -8.75 6.38 15.11
C GLU A 104 -8.32 7.85 14.97
N ASP A 105 -7.07 8.17 15.38
CA ASP A 105 -6.53 9.53 15.26
C ASP A 105 -6.46 9.98 13.79
N LEU A 106 -6.16 9.05 12.86
CA LEU A 106 -6.14 9.31 11.42
C LEU A 106 -7.56 9.47 10.87
N ASP A 107 -8.49 8.62 11.26
CA ASP A 107 -9.90 8.71 10.83
C ASP A 107 -10.51 10.05 11.28
N ALA A 108 -10.23 10.48 12.51
CA ALA A 108 -10.67 11.78 13.02
C ALA A 108 -10.07 12.95 12.23
N LEU A 109 -8.83 12.81 11.74
CA LEU A 109 -8.21 13.82 10.90
C LEU A 109 -8.88 13.90 9.51
N ASP A 110 -9.20 12.75 8.91
CA ASP A 110 -9.92 12.69 7.64
C ASP A 110 -11.33 13.29 7.75
N GLU A 111 -12.03 13.04 8.86
CA GLU A 111 -13.33 13.66 9.12
C GLU A 111 -13.22 15.19 9.23
N ALA A 112 -12.20 15.71 9.94
CA ALA A 112 -11.95 17.13 10.03
C ALA A 112 -11.64 17.78 8.66
N TYR A 113 -10.90 17.08 7.79
CA TYR A 113 -10.68 17.54 6.41
C TYR A 113 -11.97 17.56 5.60
N ALA A 114 -12.83 16.55 5.78
CA ALA A 114 -14.12 16.52 5.11
C ALA A 114 -15.04 17.66 5.56
N GLU A 115 -15.01 18.07 6.84
CA GLU A 115 -15.75 19.25 7.31
C GLU A 115 -15.28 20.52 6.62
N LEU A 116 -13.97 20.74 6.47
CA LEU A 116 -13.43 21.91 5.75
C LEU A 116 -13.99 21.99 4.32
N HIS A 117 -14.05 20.87 3.62
CA HIS A 117 -14.61 20.81 2.27
C HIS A 117 -16.13 21.01 2.25
N ARG A 118 -16.84 20.55 3.28
CA ARG A 118 -18.30 20.73 3.42
C ARG A 118 -18.68 22.16 3.79
N ASP A 119 -17.81 22.89 4.47
CA ASP A 119 -17.94 24.31 4.77
C ASP A 119 -17.72 25.22 3.55
N HIS A 120 -17.23 24.67 2.42
CA HIS A 120 -17.09 25.47 1.20
C HIS A 120 -18.46 25.95 0.71
N PRO A 121 -18.58 27.23 0.33
CA PRO A 121 -19.85 27.76 -0.14
C PRO A 121 -20.27 27.08 -1.44
N PHE A 122 -21.49 26.54 -1.45
CA PHE A 122 -22.14 26.05 -2.67
C PHE A 122 -22.70 27.25 -3.45
N GLN A 123 -21.82 27.89 -4.24
CA GLN A 123 -22.18 29.08 -5.00
C GLN A 123 -22.96 28.70 -6.26
N GLU A 124 -24.02 29.46 -6.57
CA GLU A 124 -24.63 29.43 -7.89
C GLU A 124 -23.58 29.82 -8.94
N PRO A 125 -23.40 29.03 -10.00
CA PRO A 125 -22.46 29.38 -11.05
C PRO A 125 -22.89 30.72 -11.66
N ALA A 126 -21.94 31.64 -11.84
CA ALA A 126 -22.21 32.89 -12.52
C ALA A 126 -22.82 32.58 -13.91
N ASP A 127 -23.86 33.34 -14.30
CA ASP A 127 -24.46 33.20 -15.64
C ASP A 127 -23.47 33.74 -16.69
N PHE A 128 -22.56 32.85 -17.06
CA PHE A 128 -21.48 33.12 -18.00
C PHE A 128 -22.03 33.39 -19.40
N VAL A 129 -23.18 32.80 -19.74
CA VAL A 129 -23.84 32.99 -21.03
C VAL A 129 -24.38 34.41 -21.13
N THR A 130 -25.09 34.88 -20.10
CA THR A 130 -25.57 36.26 -20.06
C THR A 130 -24.43 37.27 -20.00
N SER A 131 -23.37 36.95 -19.27
CA SER A 131 -22.14 37.77 -19.24
C SER A 131 -21.48 37.88 -20.62
N LEU A 132 -21.32 36.76 -21.33
CA LEU A 132 -20.79 36.73 -22.69
C LEU A 132 -21.69 37.44 -23.70
N ARG A 133 -23.02 37.24 -23.62
CA ARG A 133 -23.97 37.97 -24.47
C ARG A 133 -23.88 39.48 -24.26
N THR A 134 -23.72 39.92 -23.01
CA THR A 134 -23.56 41.34 -22.67
C THR A 134 -22.26 41.90 -23.24
N LEU A 135 -21.16 41.15 -23.11
CA LEU A 135 -19.86 41.49 -23.69
C LEU A 135 -19.94 41.62 -25.22
N ILE A 136 -20.47 40.60 -25.90
CA ILE A 136 -20.54 40.51 -27.36
C ILE A 136 -21.44 41.62 -27.94
N ASN A 137 -22.54 41.94 -27.26
CA ASN A 137 -23.45 43.01 -27.69
C ASN A 137 -22.95 44.41 -27.31
N GLY A 138 -21.85 44.52 -26.55
CA GLY A 138 -21.25 45.80 -26.17
C GLY A 138 -20.64 46.53 -27.35
N THR A 139 -20.83 47.85 -27.40
CA THR A 139 -20.30 48.73 -28.45
C THR A 139 -18.79 48.65 -28.60
N ALA A 140 -18.05 48.54 -27.49
CA ALA A 140 -16.60 48.38 -27.52
C ALA A 140 -16.17 47.08 -28.22
N PHE A 141 -16.84 45.95 -27.94
CA PHE A 141 -16.53 44.66 -28.55
C PHE A 141 -16.86 44.66 -30.05
N LYS A 142 -18.08 45.12 -30.40
CA LYS A 142 -18.54 45.28 -31.78
C LYS A 142 -17.61 46.18 -32.61
N SER A 143 -17.23 47.33 -32.06
CA SER A 143 -16.30 48.26 -32.73
C SER A 143 -14.90 47.67 -32.89
N THR A 144 -14.43 46.85 -31.94
CA THR A 144 -13.09 46.23 -32.01
C THR A 144 -13.04 45.14 -33.09
N LEU A 145 -14.16 44.45 -33.33
CA LEU A 145 -14.25 43.35 -34.29
C LEU A 145 -14.93 43.73 -35.61
N GLU A 146 -15.24 45.01 -35.83
CA GLU A 146 -15.92 45.52 -37.03
C GLU A 146 -17.27 44.81 -37.29
N LEU A 147 -18.01 44.49 -36.22
CA LEU A 147 -19.33 43.87 -36.27
C LEU A 147 -20.40 44.97 -36.09
N GLU A 148 -21.27 45.20 -37.08
CA GLU A 148 -22.38 46.17 -37.01
C GLU A 148 -23.36 45.87 -35.85
#